data_AF-A0A5E5ABV3-F1
#
_entry.id   AF-A0A5E5ABV3-F1
#
_cell.length_a   1.000
_cell.length_b   1.000
_cell.length_c   1.000
_cell.angle_alpha   90.00
_cell.angle_beta   90.00
_cell.angle_gamma   90.00
#
_symmetry.space_group_name_H-M   'P 1'
#
loop_
_entity.id
_entity.type
_entity.pdbx_description
1 polymer ?
#
loop_
_entity_poly.entity_id
_entity_poly.type
_entity_poly.pdbx_seq_one_letter_code
_entity_poly.pdbx_strand_id
1 'polypeptide(L)'
;MKIFTQHPASVGENYLQHLGSALSFALPLLVACLACLVHAVLPFAFEKTGSKIIVRLHERMVTNRHRQVARSERTGQTPAR
;
A
#
# COMPACT_ATOMS: atom_id res chain seq x y z
N MET A 1 -5.06 -8.14 26.74
CA MET A 1 -4.56 -6.98 25.96
C MET A 1 -3.05 -7.08 25.77
N LYS A 2 -2.59 -8.04 24.95
CA LYS A 2 -1.17 -8.36 24.75
C LYS A 2 -0.92 -8.63 23.26
N ILE A 3 -1.08 -7.61 22.43
CA ILE A 3 -0.70 -7.70 21.01
C ILE A 3 0.24 -6.55 20.63
N PHE A 4 0.33 -5.50 21.46
CA PHE A 4 1.06 -4.28 21.14
C PHE A 4 2.27 -3.97 22.04
N THR A 5 2.60 -4.80 23.04
CA THR A 5 3.61 -4.42 24.06
C THR A 5 4.57 -5.53 24.53
N GLN A 6 4.71 -6.68 23.84
CA GLN A 6 5.63 -7.76 24.28
C GLN A 6 6.83 -8.07 23.36
N HIS A 7 7.19 -7.19 22.43
CA HIS A 7 8.46 -7.31 21.71
C HIS A 7 9.32 -6.04 21.59
N PRO A 8 9.32 -5.09 22.55
CA PRO A 8 10.08 -3.83 22.40
C PRO A 8 11.61 -3.97 22.57
N ALA A 9 12.23 -5.15 22.43
CA ALA A 9 13.67 -5.30 22.72
C ALA A 9 14.41 -6.39 21.91
N SER A 10 14.20 -6.53 20.60
CA SER A 10 14.99 -7.54 19.84
C SER A 10 15.41 -7.22 18.40
N VAL A 11 15.04 -6.10 17.77
CA VAL A 11 15.38 -5.92 16.34
C VAL A 11 15.49 -4.45 15.96
N GLY A 12 16.69 -4.02 15.57
CA GLY A 12 17.00 -2.67 15.10
C GLY A 12 16.46 -2.29 13.71
N GLU A 13 15.41 -2.95 13.20
CA GLU A 13 14.56 -2.65 12.01
C GLU A 13 13.54 -3.82 11.96
N ASN A 14 12.23 -3.74 11.66
CA ASN A 14 11.55 -3.04 10.57
C ASN A 14 10.01 -2.93 10.79
N TYR A 15 9.56 -2.51 11.98
CA TYR A 15 8.15 -2.09 12.13
C TYR A 15 7.89 -0.81 11.31
N LEU A 16 8.91 0.05 11.19
CA LEU A 16 8.84 1.31 10.46
C LEU A 16 8.77 1.16 8.93
N GLN A 17 9.38 0.18 8.23
CA GLN A 17 9.06 -0.01 6.80
C GLN A 17 7.69 -0.66 6.62
N HIS A 18 7.22 -1.53 7.53
CA HIS A 18 5.85 -2.03 7.41
C HIS A 18 4.84 -0.90 7.57
N LEU A 19 5.05 -0.04 8.59
CA LEU A 19 4.29 1.18 8.78
C LEU A 19 4.42 2.14 7.58
N GLY A 20 5.63 2.37 7.07
CA GLY A 20 5.88 3.23 5.91
C GLY A 20 5.28 2.69 4.61
N SER A 21 5.32 1.36 4.41
CA SER A 21 4.67 0.70 3.28
C SER A 21 3.16 0.83 3.37
N ALA A 22 2.57 0.56 4.55
CA ALA A 22 1.13 0.74 4.78
C ALA A 22 0.70 2.21 4.59
N LEU A 23 1.45 3.16 5.15
CA LEU A 23 1.20 4.60 5.01
C LEU A 23 1.27 5.07 3.55
N SER A 24 2.17 4.50 2.75
CA SER A 24 2.30 4.81 1.31
C SER A 24 1.03 4.47 0.51
N PHE A 25 0.24 3.50 0.96
CA PHE A 25 -1.08 3.20 0.40
C PHE A 25 -2.19 4.01 1.08
N ALA A 26 -2.13 4.17 2.41
CA ALA A 26 -3.18 4.84 3.18
C ALA A 26 -3.30 6.34 2.89
N LEU A 27 -2.18 7.06 2.78
CA LEU A 27 -2.16 8.51 2.54
C LEU A 27 -2.87 8.91 1.24
N PRO A 28 -2.54 8.34 0.06
CA PRO A 28 -3.26 8.68 -1.16
C PRO A 28 -4.74 8.25 -1.12
N LEU A 29 -5.09 7.14 -0.44
CA LEU A 29 -6.49 6.76 -0.23
C LEU A 29 -7.26 7.82 0.57
N LEU A 30 -6.64 8.35 1.63
CA LEU A 30 -7.22 9.41 2.45
C LEU A 30 -7.43 10.69 1.62
N VAL A 31 -6.45 11.07 0.79
CA VAL A 31 -6.58 12.21 -0.13
C VAL A 31 -7.71 11.98 -1.14
N ALA A 32 -7.83 10.78 -1.69
CA ALA A 32 -8.93 10.44 -2.61
C ALA A 32 -10.29 10.56 -1.90
N CYS A 33 -10.40 10.09 -0.66
CA CYS A 33 -11.61 10.22 0.16
C CYS A 33 -11.97 11.70 0.39
N LEU A 34 -11.00 12.52 0.82
CA LEU A 34 -11.21 13.95 1.02
C LEU A 34 -11.62 14.66 -0.29
N ALA A 35 -10.98 14.31 -1.41
CA ALA A 35 -11.34 14.84 -2.72
C ALA A 35 -12.78 14.48 -3.11
N CYS A 36 -13.21 13.24 -2.87
CA CYS A 36 -14.60 12.82 -3.09
C CYS A 36 -15.59 13.53 -2.16
N LEU A 37 -15.23 13.76 -0.89
CA LEU A 37 -16.07 14.52 0.05
C LEU A 37 -16.23 15.97 -0.40
N VAL A 38 -15.15 16.63 -0.79
CA VAL A 38 -15.22 17.99 -1.35
C VAL A 38 -16.03 18.01 -2.62
N HIS A 39 -15.86 17.02 -3.52
CA HIS A 39 -16.66 16.89 -4.74
C HIS A 39 -18.15 16.68 -4.46
N ALA A 40 -18.50 15.90 -3.43
CA ALA A 40 -19.89 15.69 -3.03
C ALA A 40 -20.57 16.99 -2.56
N VAL A 41 -19.80 17.92 -1.98
CA VAL A 41 -20.28 19.25 -1.57
C VAL A 41 -20.21 20.24 -2.74
N LEU A 42 -19.17 20.16 -3.56
CA LEU A 42 -18.89 21.03 -4.70
C LEU A 42 -18.69 20.16 -5.96
N PRO A 43 -19.75 19.84 -6.71
CA PRO A 43 -19.71 18.87 -7.81
C PRO A 43 -18.81 19.27 -8.99
N PHE A 44 -18.29 20.50 -9.01
CA PHE A 44 -17.34 20.99 -10.01
C PHE A 44 -15.87 20.90 -9.55
N ALA A 45 -15.63 20.65 -8.26
CA ALA A 45 -14.28 20.53 -7.72
C ALA A 45 -13.85 19.05 -7.71
N PHE A 46 -12.58 18.76 -8.06
CA PHE A 46 -11.94 17.44 -7.93
C PHE A 46 -12.60 16.26 -8.68
N GLU A 47 -13.37 16.51 -9.74
CA GLU A 47 -14.14 15.49 -10.50
C GLU A 47 -13.32 14.22 -10.86
N LYS A 48 -12.07 14.39 -11.29
CA LYS A 48 -11.19 13.28 -11.72
C LYS A 48 -10.18 12.86 -10.66
N THR A 49 -10.04 13.61 -9.58
CA THR A 49 -8.91 13.48 -8.64
C THR A 49 -9.02 12.20 -7.82
N GLY A 50 -10.19 11.90 -7.28
CA GLY A 50 -10.44 10.66 -6.53
C GLY A 50 -10.17 9.42 -7.38
N SER A 51 -10.81 9.35 -8.55
CA SER A 51 -10.66 8.22 -9.48
C SER A 51 -9.21 8.03 -9.95
N LYS A 52 -8.50 9.12 -10.28
CA LYS A 52 -7.10 9.03 -10.73
C LYS A 52 -6.18 8.48 -9.64
N ILE A 53 -6.42 8.85 -8.38
CA ILE A 53 -5.66 8.33 -7.25
C ILE A 53 -5.94 6.83 -7.04
N ILE A 54 -7.20 6.41 -7.09
CA ILE A 54 -7.57 4.99 -6.95
C ILE A 54 -6.97 4.14 -8.08
N VAL A 55 -7.03 4.61 -9.34
CA VAL A 55 -6.41 3.91 -10.47
C VAL A 55 -4.91 3.74 -10.26
N ARG A 56 -4.21 4.80 -9.83
CA ARG A 56 -2.77 4.73 -9.53
C ARG A 56 -2.45 3.75 -8.40
N LEU A 57 -3.28 3.71 -7.36
CA LEU A 57 -3.15 2.75 -6.25
C LEU A 57 -3.39 1.31 -6.73
N HIS A 58 -4.37 1.11 -7.60
CA HIS A 58 -4.68 -0.19 -8.20
C HIS A 58 -3.52 -0.69 -9.07
N GLU A 59 -2.96 0.15 -9.95
CA GLU A 59 -1.77 -0.17 -10.75
C GLU A 59 -0.58 -0.58 -9.88
N ARG A 60 -0.35 0.15 -8.77
CA ARG A 60 0.70 -0.20 -7.80
C ARG A 60 0.46 -1.57 -7.16
N MET A 61 -0.78 -1.89 -6.79
CA MET A 61 -1.14 -3.19 -6.22
C MET A 61 -0.87 -4.33 -7.21
N VAL A 62 -1.28 -4.16 -8.47
CA VAL A 62 -1.09 -5.16 -9.54
C VAL A 62 0.40 -5.34 -9.86
N THR A 63 1.16 -4.24 -9.99
CA THR A 63 2.60 -4.28 -10.26
C THR A 63 3.37 -4.98 -9.13
N ASN A 64 3.06 -4.66 -7.86
CA ASN A 64 3.68 -5.31 -6.72
C ASN A 64 3.32 -6.81 -6.66
N ARG A 65 2.09 -7.20 -7.02
CA ARG A 65 1.69 -8.61 -7.10
C ARG A 65 2.51 -9.37 -8.15
N HIS A 66 2.63 -8.85 -9.37
CA HIS A 66 3.45 -9.49 -10.42
C HIS A 66 4.91 -9.67 -9.99
N ARG A 67 5.48 -8.68 -9.29
CA ARG A 67 6.85 -8.78 -8.75
C ARG A 67 7.02 -9.88 -7.69
N GLN A 68 5.98 -10.16 -6.89
CA GLN A 68 6.01 -11.26 -5.91
C GLN A 68 5.92 -12.63 -6.59
N VAL A 69 5.09 -12.76 -7.63
CA VAL A 69 4.99 -14.00 -8.43
C VAL A 69 6.33 -14.31 -9.09
N ALA A 70 6.93 -13.35 -9.81
CA ALA A 70 8.22 -13.51 -10.47
C ALA A 70 9.42 -13.72 -9.52
N ARG A 71 9.26 -13.42 -8.22
CA ARG A 71 10.23 -13.78 -7.17
C ARG A 71 10.04 -15.23 -6.72
N SER A 72 8.80 -15.64 -6.53
CA SER A 72 8.45 -17.00 -6.10
C SER A 72 8.87 -18.05 -7.14
N GLU A 73 8.70 -17.76 -8.43
CA GLU A 73 9.14 -18.65 -9.53
C GLU A 73 10.66 -18.82 -9.58
N ARG A 74 11.43 -17.75 -9.34
CA ARG A 74 12.90 -17.80 -9.26
C ARG A 74 13.41 -18.58 -8.06
N THR A 75 12.71 -18.52 -6.93
CA THR A 75 13.08 -19.26 -5.72
C THR A 75 12.70 -20.74 -5.81
N GLY A 76 11.68 -21.10 -6.59
CA GLY A 76 11.28 -22.49 -6.86
C GLY A 76 12.17 -23.25 -7.86
N GLN A 77 12.99 -22.53 -8.64
CA GLN A 77 13.89 -23.13 -9.64
C GLN A 77 15.33 -23.20 -9.11
N THR A 78 15.54 -24.00 -8.05
CA THR A 78 16.88 -24.52 -7.74
C THR A 78 17.08 -25.73 -8.65
N PRO A 79 18.02 -25.72 -9.62
CA PRO A 79 18.33 -26.91 -10.38
C PRO A 79 18.94 -27.92 -9.40
N ALA A 80 18.24 -29.04 -9.18
CA ALA A 80 18.81 -30.20 -8.52
C ALA A 80 20.06 -30.59 -9.32
N ARG A 81 21.21 -30.45 -8.66
CA ARG A 81 22.53 -30.73 -9.21
C ARG A 81 22.80 -32.22 -9.21
#